data_AF-A0A6G3MF51-F1
#
_entry.id   AF-A0A6G3MF51-F1
#
_cell.length_a   1.000
_cell.length_b   1.000
_cell.length_c   1.000
_cell.angle_alpha   90.00
_cell.angle_beta   90.00
_cell.angle_gamma   90.00
#
_symmetry.space_group_name_H-M   'P 1'
#
loop_
_entity.id
_entity.type
_entity.pdbx_description
1 polymer ?
#
loop_
_entity_poly.entity_id
_entity_poly.type
_entity_poly.pdbx_seq_one_letter_code
_entity_poly.pdbx_strand_id
1 'polypeptide(L)'
;MLDEFVVYLQNTPYTMFGIIIGLTSTASYFICNRCIINNNYLFLAAGLKGKDYGRPNSPPISEAIGVICCGVYLSCIAINLGIPYLINYNNPKFVIENYFSLEALLAGSWSISSMCLLGFTDDVLNLKWRNKLILPFISSFPLLLIYIIQNGSTFTLVPYPFKIIFGSSIDLGLLFYCYILLFTVFSTNSINILAGINGLEVGQSIIIAISMLVFAFIEIYLENIQVFTVIYFIAPFLAVSLSLLKFNWYPASVFVGDTYCYFAGMTFAVCGILGHCSKIFILLFIPQILNFIYSFPQLFKLLPCPRHRLPYYNAETGLREPSTFVVRVNTLHIGGCVILGLMARFGFAKITRKGLDTAHSAEVDNMTLINFYLRLYGPTQEEMLTRKLLEFHVLCAAAAIFSRYTIALILF
;
A
#
# COMPACT_ATOMS: atom_id res chain seq x y z
N MET A 1 -24.36 37.76 -10.62
CA MET A 1 -23.85 36.50 -11.18
C MET A 1 -22.37 36.23 -10.86
N LEU A 2 -21.39 36.96 -11.40
CA LEU A 2 -19.96 36.71 -11.07
C LEU A 2 -19.64 37.05 -9.60
N ASP A 3 -20.12 38.18 -9.08
CA ASP A 3 -19.91 38.55 -7.68
C ASP A 3 -20.62 37.61 -6.69
N GLU A 4 -21.82 37.13 -7.02
CA GLU A 4 -22.54 36.14 -6.19
C GLU A 4 -21.84 34.77 -6.19
N PHE A 5 -21.27 34.36 -7.33
CA PHE A 5 -20.46 33.14 -7.42
C PHE A 5 -19.18 33.26 -6.59
N VAL A 6 -18.49 34.41 -6.62
CA VAL A 6 -17.31 34.67 -5.78
C VAL A 6 -17.66 34.67 -4.28
N VAL A 7 -18.80 35.24 -3.89
CA VAL A 7 -19.28 35.19 -2.50
C VAL A 7 -19.63 33.75 -2.08
N TYR A 8 -20.25 32.96 -2.95
CA TYR A 8 -20.52 31.54 -2.69
C TYR A 8 -19.23 30.73 -2.54
N LEU A 9 -18.22 31.00 -3.38
CA LEU A 9 -16.89 30.38 -3.34
C LEU A 9 -16.15 30.68 -2.03
N GLN A 10 -16.25 31.91 -1.52
CA GLN A 10 -15.66 32.30 -0.24
C GLN A 10 -16.34 31.58 0.94
N ASN A 11 -17.65 31.34 0.85
CA ASN A 11 -18.41 30.71 1.92
C ASN A 11 -18.27 29.18 1.97
N THR A 12 -17.89 28.52 0.85
CA THR A 12 -17.83 27.04 0.77
C THR A 12 -16.61 26.48 -0.03
N PRO A 13 -15.37 26.89 0.27
CA PRO A 13 -14.17 26.56 -0.49
C PRO A 13 -13.91 25.04 -0.59
N TYR A 14 -14.01 24.33 0.54
CA TYR A 14 -13.83 22.87 0.57
C TYR A 14 -14.88 22.11 -0.23
N THR A 15 -16.10 22.62 -0.33
CA THR A 15 -17.16 22.03 -1.17
C THR A 15 -16.80 22.15 -2.65
N MET A 16 -16.33 23.31 -3.09
CA MET A 16 -15.85 23.48 -4.47
C MET A 16 -14.70 22.52 -4.76
N PHE A 17 -13.69 22.46 -3.88
CA PHE A 17 -12.54 21.58 -4.06
C PHE A 17 -12.96 20.10 -4.10
N GLY A 18 -13.89 19.70 -3.22
CA GLY A 18 -14.45 18.36 -3.23
C GLY A 18 -15.16 18.02 -4.54
N ILE A 19 -15.91 18.97 -5.12
CA ILE A 19 -16.55 18.79 -6.43
C ILE A 19 -15.51 18.64 -7.54
N ILE A 20 -14.49 19.50 -7.57
CA ILE A 20 -13.40 19.42 -8.56
C ILE A 20 -12.72 18.05 -8.48
N ILE A 21 -12.29 17.65 -7.27
CA ILE A 21 -11.64 16.36 -7.02
C ILE A 21 -12.56 15.20 -7.43
N GLY A 22 -13.85 15.26 -7.11
CA GLY A 22 -14.81 14.21 -7.47
C GLY A 22 -14.99 14.07 -8.99
N LEU A 23 -15.13 15.19 -9.71
CA LEU A 23 -15.28 15.21 -11.16
C LEU A 23 -14.02 14.71 -11.88
N THR A 24 -12.84 15.22 -11.48
CA THR A 24 -11.56 14.82 -12.08
C THR A 24 -11.25 13.36 -11.78
N SER A 25 -11.50 12.87 -10.55
CA SER A 25 -11.34 11.46 -10.19
C SER A 25 -12.26 10.57 -11.03
N THR A 26 -13.52 10.97 -11.22
CA THR A 26 -14.46 10.23 -12.08
C THR A 26 -13.97 10.18 -13.52
N ALA A 27 -13.50 11.30 -14.07
CA ALA A 27 -12.90 11.34 -15.40
C ALA A 27 -11.66 10.43 -15.49
N SER A 28 -10.79 10.44 -14.48
CA SER A 28 -9.61 9.59 -14.39
C SER A 28 -9.94 8.10 -14.41
N TYR A 29 -11.02 7.65 -13.78
CA TYR A 29 -11.48 6.26 -13.89
C TYR A 29 -11.76 5.87 -15.36
N PHE A 30 -12.51 6.69 -16.11
CA PHE A 30 -12.83 6.40 -17.50
C PHE A 30 -11.63 6.52 -18.44
N ILE A 31 -10.78 7.52 -18.22
CA ILE A 31 -9.53 7.71 -18.98
C ILE A 31 -8.60 6.52 -18.74
N CYS A 32 -8.40 6.11 -17.49
CA CYS A 32 -7.57 4.96 -17.14
C CYS A 32 -8.06 3.68 -17.81
N ASN A 33 -9.37 3.41 -17.79
CA ASN A 33 -9.95 2.26 -18.49
C ASN A 33 -9.61 2.24 -19.98
N ARG A 34 -9.80 3.38 -20.67
CA ARG A 34 -9.48 3.51 -22.10
C ARG A 34 -7.98 3.35 -22.35
N CYS A 35 -7.14 3.95 -21.52
CA CYS A 35 -5.69 3.86 -21.64
C CYS A 35 -5.20 2.41 -21.46
N ILE A 36 -5.74 1.66 -20.49
CA ILE A 36 -5.39 0.25 -20.30
C ILE A 36 -5.79 -0.57 -21.53
N ILE A 37 -7.03 -0.45 -22.01
CA ILE A 37 -7.53 -1.19 -23.19
C ILE A 37 -6.66 -0.89 -24.42
N ASN A 38 -6.39 0.38 -24.68
CA ASN A 38 -5.74 0.80 -25.91
C ASN A 38 -4.23 0.55 -25.91
N ASN A 39 -3.58 0.48 -24.74
CA ASN A 39 -2.11 0.40 -24.68
C ASN A 39 -1.59 -0.94 -24.18
N ASN A 40 -2.46 -1.88 -23.77
CA ASN A 40 -2.04 -3.18 -23.23
C ASN A 40 -1.04 -3.92 -24.13
N TYR A 41 -1.26 -3.90 -25.45
CA TYR A 41 -0.40 -4.59 -26.41
C TYR A 41 1.04 -4.03 -26.49
N LEU A 42 1.24 -2.75 -26.15
CA LEU A 42 2.55 -2.10 -26.17
C LEU A 42 3.48 -2.70 -25.12
N PHE A 43 2.94 -3.11 -23.96
CA PHE A 43 3.71 -3.76 -22.90
C PHE A 43 4.19 -5.14 -23.34
N LEU A 44 3.32 -5.92 -23.99
CA LEU A 44 3.70 -7.20 -24.60
C LEU A 44 4.80 -7.02 -25.67
N ALA A 45 4.65 -6.00 -26.53
CA ALA A 45 5.63 -5.69 -27.57
C ALA A 45 6.98 -5.23 -27.00
N ALA A 46 6.97 -4.51 -25.87
CA ALA A 46 8.17 -4.11 -25.14
C ALA A 46 8.80 -5.25 -24.31
N GLY A 47 8.17 -6.43 -24.28
CA GLY A 47 8.65 -7.57 -23.49
C GLY A 47 8.28 -7.52 -22.01
N LEU A 48 7.47 -6.56 -21.57
CA LEU A 48 6.94 -6.44 -20.21
C LEU A 48 5.75 -7.39 -20.05
N LYS A 49 6.05 -8.65 -19.75
CA LYS A 49 5.07 -9.73 -19.64
C LYS A 49 5.42 -10.72 -18.53
N GLY A 50 4.40 -11.15 -17.80
CA GLY A 50 4.48 -12.15 -16.73
C GLY A 50 3.71 -13.44 -17.07
N LYS A 51 4.08 -14.53 -16.38
CA LYS A 51 3.34 -15.79 -16.42
C LYS A 51 2.35 -15.83 -15.25
N ASP A 52 1.10 -16.22 -15.51
CA ASP A 52 0.15 -16.51 -14.45
C ASP A 52 0.44 -17.88 -13.83
N TYR A 53 0.98 -17.88 -12.61
CA TYR A 53 1.31 -19.11 -11.88
C TYR A 53 0.07 -19.90 -11.43
N GLY A 54 -1.12 -19.28 -11.40
CA GLY A 54 -2.39 -19.95 -11.11
C GLY A 54 -3.07 -20.51 -12.33
N ARG A 55 -2.66 -20.06 -13.51
CA ARG A 55 -3.16 -20.54 -14.78
C ARG A 55 -1.98 -20.86 -15.68
N PRO A 56 -1.29 -22.01 -15.46
CA PRO A 56 -0.04 -22.32 -16.17
C PRO A 56 -0.15 -22.35 -17.70
N ASN A 57 -1.36 -22.58 -18.23
CA ASN A 57 -1.68 -22.62 -19.65
C ASN A 57 -2.12 -21.25 -20.22
N SER A 58 -2.15 -20.18 -19.41
CA SER A 58 -2.52 -18.85 -19.89
C SER A 58 -1.45 -18.29 -20.84
N PRO A 59 -1.84 -17.47 -21.84
CA PRO A 59 -0.85 -16.69 -22.57
C PRO A 59 -0.11 -15.74 -21.63
N PRO A 60 1.07 -15.23 -22.04
CA PRO A 60 1.76 -14.17 -21.30
C PRO A 60 0.87 -12.96 -21.10
N ILE A 61 0.84 -12.45 -19.88
CA ILE A 61 -0.01 -11.32 -19.48
C ILE A 61 0.89 -10.08 -19.35
N SER A 62 0.43 -8.92 -19.82
CA SER A 62 1.19 -7.67 -19.70
C SER A 62 1.46 -7.33 -18.25
N GLU A 63 2.69 -6.91 -17.97
CA GLU A 63 3.15 -6.53 -16.63
C GLU A 63 3.43 -5.02 -16.57
N ALA A 64 3.61 -4.48 -15.36
CA ALA A 64 3.85 -3.06 -15.11
C ALA A 64 2.71 -2.11 -15.57
N ILE A 65 1.47 -2.60 -15.71
CA ILE A 65 0.31 -1.77 -16.12
C ILE A 65 -0.03 -0.69 -15.07
N GLY A 66 0.48 -0.84 -13.84
CA GLY A 66 0.44 0.22 -12.83
C GLY A 66 0.99 1.57 -13.31
N VAL A 67 1.90 1.59 -14.30
CA VAL A 67 2.44 2.85 -14.86
C VAL A 67 1.38 3.70 -15.57
N ILE A 68 0.37 3.08 -16.21
CA ILE A 68 -0.76 3.79 -16.80
C ILE A 68 -1.57 4.48 -15.70
N CYS A 69 -1.78 3.78 -14.58
CA CYS A 69 -2.50 4.33 -13.44
C CYS A 69 -1.73 5.51 -12.83
N CYS A 70 -0.41 5.38 -12.67
CA CYS A 70 0.46 6.49 -12.26
C CYS A 70 0.32 7.71 -13.18
N GLY A 71 0.42 7.53 -14.51
CA GLY A 71 0.32 8.62 -15.47
C GLY A 71 -1.02 9.36 -15.41
N VAL A 72 -2.12 8.63 -15.36
CA VAL A 72 -3.48 9.21 -15.24
C VAL A 72 -3.67 9.88 -13.88
N TYR A 73 -3.17 9.27 -12.81
CA TYR A 73 -3.23 9.83 -11.46
C TYR A 73 -2.46 11.15 -11.35
N LEU A 74 -1.20 11.19 -11.80
CA LEU A 74 -0.38 12.40 -11.75
C LEU A 74 -0.99 13.53 -12.60
N SER A 75 -1.58 13.18 -13.75
CA SER A 75 -2.32 14.14 -14.57
C SER A 75 -3.54 14.70 -13.84
N CYS A 76 -4.29 13.86 -13.13
CA CYS A 76 -5.42 14.28 -12.30
C CYS A 76 -4.98 15.22 -11.16
N ILE A 77 -3.91 14.88 -10.46
CA ILE A 77 -3.36 15.68 -9.37
C ILE A 77 -2.88 17.04 -9.89
N ALA A 78 -2.23 17.09 -11.06
CA ALA A 78 -1.84 18.35 -11.68
C ALA A 78 -3.05 19.25 -12.01
N ILE A 79 -4.15 18.67 -12.52
CA ILE A 79 -5.39 19.41 -12.79
C ILE A 79 -6.04 19.89 -11.48
N ASN A 80 -6.10 19.03 -10.46
CA ASN A 80 -6.66 19.35 -9.14
C ASN A 80 -5.86 20.45 -8.42
N LEU A 81 -4.56 20.56 -8.69
CA LEU A 81 -3.75 21.68 -8.21
C LEU A 81 -4.01 22.94 -9.05
N GLY A 82 -4.01 22.82 -10.38
CA GLY A 82 -4.07 23.96 -11.29
C GLY A 82 -5.38 24.74 -11.21
N ILE A 83 -6.54 24.07 -11.20
CA ILE A 83 -7.85 24.74 -11.25
C ILE A 83 -8.04 25.70 -10.05
N PRO A 84 -7.89 25.27 -8.79
CA PRO A 84 -7.94 26.14 -7.62
C PRO A 84 -7.03 27.38 -7.68
N TYR A 85 -5.77 27.20 -8.10
CA TYR A 85 -4.80 28.30 -8.17
C TYR A 85 -5.10 29.27 -9.32
N LEU A 86 -5.62 28.79 -10.45
CA LEU A 86 -6.12 29.65 -11.53
C LEU A 86 -7.36 30.45 -11.09
N ILE A 87 -8.23 29.88 -10.25
CA ILE A 87 -9.36 30.61 -9.68
C ILE A 87 -8.87 31.72 -8.75
N ASN A 88 -7.91 31.43 -7.86
CA ASN A 88 -7.27 32.43 -6.99
C ASN A 88 -6.64 33.57 -7.79
N TYR A 89 -5.85 33.24 -8.83
CA TYR A 89 -5.21 34.25 -9.68
C TYR A 89 -6.21 35.24 -10.30
N ASN A 90 -7.38 34.75 -10.73
CA ASN A 90 -8.42 35.60 -11.30
C ASN A 90 -9.29 36.30 -10.24
N ASN A 91 -9.20 35.91 -8.96
CA ASN A 91 -10.03 36.40 -7.87
C ASN A 91 -9.18 36.67 -6.61
N PRO A 92 -8.49 37.83 -6.51
CA PRO A 92 -7.55 38.11 -5.42
C PRO A 92 -8.18 38.17 -4.02
N LYS A 93 -9.52 38.21 -3.93
CA LYS A 93 -10.25 38.08 -2.66
C LYS A 93 -10.32 36.63 -2.13
N PHE A 94 -9.90 35.65 -2.94
CA PHE A 94 -9.92 34.22 -2.61
C PHE A 94 -8.51 33.71 -2.35
N VAL A 95 -8.03 33.78 -1.11
CA VAL A 95 -6.67 33.33 -0.76
C VAL A 95 -6.65 31.81 -0.54
N ILE A 96 -6.19 31.05 -1.53
CA ILE A 96 -6.17 29.58 -1.49
C ILE A 96 -5.26 28.99 -0.40
N GLU A 97 -4.19 29.71 -0.06
CA GLU A 97 -3.18 29.28 0.93
C GLU A 97 -3.77 29.13 2.33
N ASN A 98 -4.95 29.72 2.59
CA ASN A 98 -5.70 29.51 3.83
C ASN A 98 -6.32 28.11 3.94
N TYR A 99 -6.43 27.37 2.82
CA TYR A 99 -7.11 26.07 2.74
C TYR A 99 -6.16 24.93 2.40
N PHE A 100 -5.08 25.21 1.67
CA PHE A 100 -4.07 24.22 1.30
C PHE A 100 -2.66 24.79 1.43
N SER A 101 -1.74 23.96 1.91
CA SER A 101 -0.31 24.22 1.73
C SER A 101 0.12 23.73 0.35
N LEU A 102 0.47 24.67 -0.52
CA LEU A 102 1.02 24.37 -1.85
C LEU A 102 2.26 23.49 -1.73
N GLU A 103 3.13 23.81 -0.77
CA GLU A 103 4.40 23.13 -0.58
C GLU A 103 4.18 21.68 -0.16
N ALA A 104 3.20 21.40 0.71
CA ALA A 104 2.81 20.03 1.07
C ALA A 104 2.25 19.25 -0.13
N LEU A 105 1.35 19.86 -0.90
CA LEU A 105 0.78 19.20 -2.08
C LEU A 105 1.84 18.91 -3.14
N LEU A 106 2.76 19.85 -3.39
CA LEU A 106 3.87 19.67 -4.33
C LEU A 106 4.88 18.63 -3.83
N ALA A 107 5.27 18.67 -2.55
CA ALA A 107 6.19 17.70 -1.96
C ALA A 107 5.60 16.28 -2.00
N GLY A 108 4.33 16.11 -1.61
CA GLY A 108 3.62 14.84 -1.69
C GLY A 108 3.53 14.31 -3.13
N SER A 109 3.17 15.19 -4.07
CA SER A 109 3.09 14.85 -5.50
C SER A 109 4.46 14.46 -6.07
N TRP A 110 5.53 15.14 -5.66
CA TRP A 110 6.90 14.80 -6.05
C TRP A 110 7.30 13.44 -5.51
N SER A 111 7.11 13.17 -4.22
CA SER A 111 7.41 11.86 -3.64
C SER A 111 6.67 10.72 -4.36
N ILE A 112 5.37 10.90 -4.69
CA ILE A 112 4.59 9.92 -5.44
C ILE A 112 5.10 9.75 -6.88
N SER A 113 5.38 10.86 -7.58
CA SER A 113 5.92 10.83 -8.95
C SER A 113 7.28 10.12 -9.02
N SER A 114 8.18 10.45 -8.09
CA SER A 114 9.47 9.77 -7.94
C SER A 114 9.29 8.28 -7.72
N MET A 115 8.33 7.89 -6.87
CA MET A 115 8.07 6.48 -6.59
C MET A 115 7.47 5.73 -7.78
N CYS A 116 6.54 6.34 -8.53
CA CYS A 116 6.02 5.78 -9.78
C CYS A 116 7.15 5.52 -10.80
N LEU A 117 8.07 6.48 -10.96
CA LEU A 117 9.23 6.33 -11.85
C LEU A 117 10.13 5.16 -11.39
N LEU A 118 10.42 5.08 -10.10
CA LEU A 118 11.30 4.05 -9.55
C LEU A 118 10.68 2.66 -9.57
N GLY A 119 9.38 2.55 -9.32
CA GLY A 119 8.66 1.29 -9.46
C GLY A 119 8.66 0.79 -10.90
N PHE A 120 8.45 1.69 -11.88
CA PHE A 120 8.58 1.33 -13.29
C PHE A 120 10.02 0.96 -13.67
N THR A 121 11.00 1.66 -13.11
CA THR A 121 12.41 1.31 -13.28
C THR A 121 12.72 -0.07 -12.71
N ASP A 122 12.12 -0.45 -11.57
CA ASP A 122 12.26 -1.78 -10.96
C ASP A 122 11.64 -2.88 -11.83
N ASP A 123 10.44 -2.65 -12.37
CA ASP A 123 9.79 -3.57 -13.30
C ASP A 123 10.62 -3.81 -14.57
N VAL A 124 11.23 -2.77 -15.14
CA VAL A 124 12.05 -2.87 -16.36
C VAL A 124 13.42 -3.49 -16.07
N LEU A 125 14.11 -3.04 -15.02
CA LEU A 125 15.51 -3.37 -14.76
C LEU A 125 15.72 -4.53 -13.79
N ASN A 126 14.67 -5.01 -13.12
CA ASN A 126 14.73 -6.04 -12.08
C ASN A 126 15.81 -5.72 -11.02
N LEU A 127 15.61 -4.64 -10.26
CA LEU A 127 16.65 -4.13 -9.37
C LEU A 127 16.94 -5.08 -8.21
N LYS A 128 18.18 -5.03 -7.70
CA LYS A 128 18.60 -5.78 -6.52
C LYS A 128 17.81 -5.31 -5.29
N TRP A 129 17.54 -6.23 -4.36
CA TRP A 129 16.77 -5.96 -3.13
C TRP A 129 17.25 -4.74 -2.32
N ARG A 130 18.54 -4.43 -2.34
CA ARG A 130 19.10 -3.25 -1.64
C ARG A 130 18.55 -1.94 -2.21
N ASN A 131 18.39 -1.89 -3.54
CA ASN A 131 17.85 -0.72 -4.23
C ASN A 131 16.36 -0.55 -3.91
N LYS A 132 15.63 -1.66 -3.71
CA LYS A 132 14.22 -1.64 -3.27
C LYS A 132 14.02 -1.02 -1.87
N LEU A 133 15.09 -0.90 -1.08
CA LEU A 133 15.08 -0.19 0.21
C LEU A 133 15.62 1.24 0.11
N ILE A 134 16.73 1.44 -0.62
CA ILE A 134 17.39 2.75 -0.75
C ILE A 134 16.55 3.74 -1.57
N LEU A 135 15.91 3.27 -2.65
CA LEU A 135 15.19 4.15 -3.56
C LEU A 135 13.95 4.77 -2.90
N PRO A 136 13.08 4.01 -2.18
CA PRO A 136 12.01 4.62 -1.41
C PRO A 136 12.46 5.56 -0.29
N PHE A 137 13.60 5.26 0.33
CA PHE A 137 14.20 6.15 1.31
C PHE A 137 14.52 7.52 0.68
N ILE A 138 15.15 7.55 -0.49
CA ILE A 138 15.48 8.80 -1.18
C ILE A 138 14.21 9.54 -1.63
N SER A 139 13.22 8.84 -2.19
CA SER A 139 11.97 9.46 -2.64
C SER A 139 11.12 10.05 -1.50
N SER A 140 11.40 9.69 -0.25
CA SER A 140 10.72 10.24 0.92
C SER A 140 11.31 11.56 1.44
N PHE A 141 12.45 12.03 0.88
CA PHE A 141 13.07 13.29 1.31
C PHE A 141 12.20 14.54 1.11
N PRO A 142 11.47 14.74 0.00
CA PRO A 142 10.57 15.88 -0.14
C PRO A 142 9.52 15.93 0.98
N LEU A 143 8.97 14.76 1.34
CA LEU A 143 8.00 14.58 2.42
C LEU A 143 8.61 14.87 3.80
N LEU A 144 9.83 14.41 4.07
CA LEU A 144 10.54 14.75 5.30
C LEU A 144 10.84 16.24 5.39
N LEU A 145 11.30 16.85 4.30
CA LEU A 145 11.67 18.26 4.26
C LEU A 145 10.46 19.15 4.54
N ILE A 146 9.31 18.87 3.92
CA ILE A 146 8.11 19.67 4.17
C ILE A 146 7.61 19.52 5.59
N TYR A 147 7.71 18.31 6.16
CA TYR A 147 7.37 18.07 7.56
C TYR A 147 8.23 18.91 8.51
N ILE A 148 9.53 19.06 8.22
CA ILE A 148 10.45 19.91 8.99
C ILE A 148 10.09 21.40 8.79
N ILE A 149 9.89 21.86 7.55
CA ILE A 149 9.60 23.27 7.23
C ILE A 149 8.29 23.73 7.91
N GLN A 150 7.29 22.86 7.97
CA GLN A 150 6.01 23.14 8.61
C GLN A 150 6.05 23.02 10.14
N ASN A 151 7.22 22.80 10.73
CA ASN A 151 7.39 22.57 12.18
C ASN A 151 6.51 21.44 12.70
N GLY A 152 6.46 20.32 11.98
CA GLY A 152 5.70 19.14 12.37
C GLY A 152 6.14 18.60 13.74
N SER A 153 5.16 18.26 14.59
CA SER A 153 5.42 17.82 15.96
C SER A 153 6.08 16.45 16.04
N THR A 154 7.30 16.39 16.59
CA THR A 154 8.02 15.14 16.90
C THR A 154 7.52 14.42 18.15
N PHE A 155 6.52 15.01 18.84
CA PHE A 155 5.93 14.41 20.04
C PHE A 155 4.93 13.32 19.68
N THR A 156 5.01 12.20 20.38
CA THR A 156 4.05 11.11 20.28
C THR A 156 3.40 10.86 21.62
N LEU A 157 2.07 10.70 21.62
CA LEU A 157 1.32 10.30 22.82
C LEU A 157 1.69 8.87 23.21
N VAL A 158 1.81 8.62 24.51
CA VAL A 158 2.16 7.31 25.08
C VAL A 158 0.90 6.61 25.60
N PRO A 159 0.62 5.37 25.20
CA PRO A 159 -0.55 4.66 25.69
C PRO A 159 -0.35 4.12 27.12
N TYR A 160 -1.45 3.89 27.84
CA TYR A 160 -1.43 3.09 29.06
C TYR A 160 -1.01 1.63 28.76
N PRO A 161 -0.20 0.95 29.62
CA PRO A 161 0.34 1.41 30.91
C PRO A 161 1.65 2.18 30.81
N PHE A 162 2.25 2.30 29.62
CA PHE A 162 3.55 2.96 29.43
C PHE A 162 3.56 4.44 29.83
N LYS A 163 2.38 5.08 29.82
CA LYS A 163 2.16 6.45 30.33
C LYS A 163 2.70 6.66 31.75
N ILE A 164 2.72 5.61 32.59
CA ILE A 164 3.25 5.65 33.97
C ILE A 164 4.77 5.87 33.98
N ILE A 165 5.48 5.27 33.01
CA ILE A 165 6.94 5.28 32.96
C ILE A 165 7.46 6.49 32.19
N PHE A 166 6.80 6.83 31.08
CA PHE A 166 7.31 7.80 30.11
C PHE A 166 6.52 9.12 30.07
N GLY A 167 5.47 9.27 30.88
CA GLY A 167 4.59 10.43 30.85
C GLY A 167 3.56 10.39 29.72
N SER A 168 2.80 11.48 29.55
CA SER A 168 1.70 11.56 28.56
C SER A 168 2.16 11.63 27.11
N SER A 169 3.34 12.20 26.87
CA SER A 169 3.94 12.33 25.55
C SER A 169 5.46 12.24 25.65
N ILE A 170 6.08 11.71 24.60
CA ILE A 170 7.54 11.63 24.44
C ILE A 170 7.92 12.40 23.20
N ASP A 171 8.94 13.26 23.31
CA ASP A 171 9.62 13.82 22.15
C ASP A 171 10.60 12.79 21.58
N LEU A 172 10.35 12.36 20.35
CA LEU A 172 11.22 11.42 19.66
C LEU A 172 12.34 12.11 18.88
N GLY A 173 12.26 13.43 18.65
CA GLY A 173 13.23 14.21 17.88
C GLY A 173 13.64 13.53 16.57
N LEU A 174 14.94 13.26 16.42
CA LEU A 174 15.52 12.60 15.23
C LEU A 174 14.89 11.22 14.93
N LEU A 175 14.48 10.46 15.96
CA LEU A 175 13.85 9.15 15.77
C LEU A 175 12.50 9.27 15.07
N PHE A 176 11.79 10.40 15.22
CA PHE A 176 10.54 10.66 14.51
C PHE A 176 10.79 10.82 13.00
N TYR A 177 11.86 11.53 12.63
CA TYR A 177 12.26 11.67 11.23
C TYR A 177 12.71 10.34 10.63
N CYS A 178 13.46 9.52 11.38
CA CYS A 178 13.79 8.16 10.96
C CYS A 178 12.52 7.31 10.77
N TYR A 179 11.52 7.47 11.64
CA TYR A 179 10.23 6.82 11.51
C TYR A 179 9.53 7.21 10.20
N ILE A 180 9.46 8.50 9.83
CA ILE A 180 8.88 8.96 8.56
C ILE A 180 9.51 8.24 7.35
N LEU A 181 10.84 8.17 7.33
CA LEU A 181 11.59 7.53 6.24
C LEU A 181 11.30 6.03 6.17
N LEU A 182 11.42 5.33 7.31
CA LEU A 182 11.18 3.89 7.40
C LEU A 182 9.72 3.51 7.11
N PHE A 183 8.79 4.35 7.54
CA PHE A 183 7.37 4.18 7.28
C PHE A 183 7.06 4.25 5.78
N THR A 184 7.71 5.15 5.06
CA THR A 184 7.57 5.24 3.60
C THR A 184 8.15 4.00 2.91
N VAL A 185 9.34 3.56 3.31
CA VAL A 185 9.97 2.31 2.81
C VAL A 185 9.10 1.08 3.11
N PHE A 186 8.52 1.02 4.31
CA PHE A 186 7.64 -0.07 4.71
C PHE A 186 6.36 -0.07 3.86
N SER A 187 5.72 1.08 3.67
CA SER A 187 4.45 1.17 2.96
C SER A 187 4.54 0.66 1.51
N THR A 188 5.62 1.00 0.79
CA THR A 188 5.84 0.53 -0.60
C THR A 188 6.16 -0.97 -0.68
N ASN A 189 7.03 -1.46 0.20
CA ASN A 189 7.46 -2.85 0.17
C ASN A 189 6.42 -3.81 0.75
N SER A 190 5.63 -3.37 1.73
CA SER A 190 4.69 -4.23 2.45
C SER A 190 3.53 -4.72 1.58
N ILE A 191 3.00 -3.87 0.70
CA ILE A 191 2.03 -4.25 -0.33
C ILE A 191 2.70 -5.21 -1.33
N ASN A 192 3.93 -4.92 -1.75
CA ASN A 192 4.65 -5.73 -2.72
C ASN A 192 4.95 -7.16 -2.24
N ILE A 193 5.19 -7.36 -0.93
CA ILE A 193 5.43 -8.70 -0.39
C ILE A 193 4.13 -9.47 -0.05
N LEU A 194 2.97 -8.79 -0.01
CA LEU A 194 1.65 -9.39 0.14
C LEU A 194 0.95 -9.42 -1.24
N ALA A 195 1.55 -10.16 -2.15
CA ALA A 195 1.22 -10.15 -3.58
C ALA A 195 1.31 -11.57 -4.19
N GLY A 196 0.94 -11.71 -5.46
CA GLY A 196 1.16 -12.91 -6.25
C GLY A 196 -0.06 -13.79 -6.52
N ILE A 197 -1.26 -13.31 -6.21
CA ILE A 197 -2.53 -13.88 -6.66
C ILE A 197 -3.41 -12.77 -7.25
N ASN A 198 -4.20 -13.10 -8.27
CA ASN A 198 -4.93 -12.13 -9.07
C ASN A 198 -5.87 -11.25 -8.22
N GLY A 199 -5.73 -9.94 -8.35
CA GLY A 199 -6.56 -8.93 -7.69
C GLY A 199 -6.14 -8.53 -6.28
N LEU A 200 -5.13 -9.16 -5.66
CA LEU A 200 -4.81 -8.94 -4.25
C LEU A 200 -4.12 -7.59 -4.00
N GLU A 201 -3.17 -7.18 -4.83
CA GLU A 201 -2.38 -5.95 -4.70
C GLU A 201 -3.28 -4.70 -4.82
N VAL A 202 -4.16 -4.71 -5.81
CA VAL A 202 -5.11 -3.62 -6.05
C VAL A 202 -6.26 -3.67 -5.06
N GLY A 203 -6.79 -4.86 -4.77
CA GLY A 203 -7.92 -5.05 -3.84
C GLY A 203 -7.60 -4.55 -2.43
N GLN A 204 -6.44 -4.94 -1.88
CA GLN A 204 -6.02 -4.50 -0.54
C GLN A 204 -5.81 -2.98 -0.49
N SER A 205 -5.29 -2.41 -1.57
CA SER A 205 -5.06 -0.96 -1.69
C SER A 205 -6.39 -0.20 -1.77
N ILE A 206 -7.40 -0.73 -2.47
CA ILE A 206 -8.75 -0.14 -2.50
C ILE A 206 -9.38 -0.14 -1.10
N ILE A 207 -9.23 -1.21 -0.33
CA ILE A 207 -9.75 -1.28 1.05
C ILE A 207 -9.11 -0.20 1.92
N ILE A 208 -7.78 -0.03 1.84
CA ILE A 208 -7.06 1.04 2.55
C ILE A 208 -7.58 2.41 2.11
N ALA A 209 -7.66 2.66 0.81
CA ALA A 209 -8.12 3.93 0.25
C ALA A 209 -9.55 4.29 0.71
N ILE A 210 -10.50 3.36 0.64
CA ILE A 210 -11.87 3.56 1.11
C ILE A 210 -11.86 3.87 2.61
N SER A 211 -11.10 3.11 3.40
CA SER A 211 -11.01 3.32 4.84
C SER A 211 -10.42 4.68 5.21
N MET A 212 -9.44 5.17 4.43
CA MET A 212 -8.86 6.51 4.59
C MET A 212 -9.85 7.61 4.21
N LEU A 213 -10.68 7.42 3.18
CA LEU A 213 -11.74 8.37 2.84
C LEU A 213 -12.83 8.41 3.93
N VAL A 214 -13.25 7.24 4.43
CA VAL A 214 -14.20 7.17 5.56
C VAL A 214 -13.64 7.89 6.78
N PHE A 215 -12.37 7.63 7.13
CA PHE A 215 -11.69 8.35 8.20
C PHE A 215 -11.66 9.86 7.95
N ALA A 216 -11.29 10.30 6.75
CA ALA A 216 -11.24 11.73 6.42
C ALA A 216 -12.62 12.40 6.54
N PHE A 217 -13.70 11.76 6.09
CA PHE A 217 -15.04 12.29 6.25
C PHE A 217 -15.48 12.39 7.71
N ILE A 218 -15.14 11.40 8.55
CA ILE A 218 -15.42 11.45 9.99
C ILE A 218 -14.65 12.59 10.64
N GLU A 219 -13.36 12.74 10.37
CA GLU A 219 -12.53 13.81 10.94
C GLU A 219 -12.98 15.21 10.49
N ILE A 220 -13.39 15.38 9.22
CA ILE A 220 -13.98 16.63 8.74
C ILE A 220 -15.29 16.95 9.46
N TYR A 221 -16.13 15.94 9.71
CA TYR A 221 -17.34 16.10 10.50
C TYR A 221 -17.04 16.51 11.96
N LEU A 222 -15.91 16.03 12.52
CA LEU A 222 -15.38 16.41 13.82
C LEU A 222 -14.54 17.71 13.79
N GLU A 223 -14.73 18.54 12.76
CA GLU A 223 -14.09 19.86 12.59
C GLU A 223 -12.56 19.83 12.37
N ASN A 224 -11.98 18.66 12.12
CA ASN A 224 -10.57 18.53 11.75
C ASN A 224 -10.39 18.66 10.23
N ILE A 225 -10.38 19.90 9.73
CA ILE A 225 -10.35 20.18 8.29
C ILE A 225 -9.01 19.81 7.61
N GLN A 226 -7.92 19.68 8.39
CA GLN A 226 -6.57 19.43 7.86
C GLN A 226 -6.47 18.10 7.10
N VAL A 227 -7.33 17.12 7.46
CA VAL A 227 -7.40 15.82 6.78
C VAL A 227 -7.97 15.90 5.36
N PHE A 228 -8.46 17.06 4.90
CA PHE A 228 -8.91 17.24 3.52
C PHE A 228 -7.79 16.93 2.50
N THR A 229 -6.51 17.12 2.88
CA THR A 229 -5.34 16.68 2.09
C THR A 229 -5.36 15.19 1.78
N VAL A 230 -5.96 14.36 2.64
CA VAL A 230 -6.15 12.93 2.39
C VAL A 230 -7.12 12.71 1.23
N ILE A 231 -8.23 13.45 1.18
CA ILE A 231 -9.22 13.34 0.08
C ILE A 231 -8.57 13.73 -1.25
N TYR A 232 -7.76 14.78 -1.26
CA TYR A 232 -7.05 15.27 -2.45
C TYR A 232 -6.23 14.19 -3.15
N PHE A 233 -5.48 13.38 -2.40
CA PHE A 233 -4.64 12.31 -2.95
C PHE A 233 -5.40 10.98 -3.09
N ILE A 234 -6.26 10.62 -2.14
CA ILE A 234 -6.88 9.29 -2.12
C ILE A 234 -8.03 9.16 -3.13
N ALA A 235 -8.82 10.20 -3.38
CA ALA A 235 -9.94 10.09 -4.32
C ALA A 235 -9.49 9.77 -5.77
N PRO A 236 -8.49 10.46 -6.34
CA PRO A 236 -7.94 10.09 -7.65
C PRO A 236 -7.26 8.71 -7.63
N PHE A 237 -6.58 8.36 -6.54
CA PHE A 237 -5.94 7.06 -6.36
C PHE A 237 -6.96 5.92 -6.41
N LEU A 238 -8.07 6.07 -5.69
CA LEU A 238 -9.17 5.11 -5.67
C LEU A 238 -9.76 4.95 -7.07
N ALA A 239 -9.97 6.04 -7.80
CA ALA A 239 -10.50 6.00 -9.16
C ALA A 239 -9.61 5.21 -10.13
N VAL A 240 -8.30 5.47 -10.17
CA VAL A 240 -7.40 4.71 -11.06
C VAL A 240 -7.24 3.26 -10.60
N SER A 241 -7.28 2.99 -9.29
CA SER A 241 -7.21 1.64 -8.74
C SER A 241 -8.46 0.81 -9.05
N LEU A 242 -9.65 1.40 -8.97
CA LEU A 242 -10.90 0.74 -9.36
C LEU A 242 -10.90 0.40 -10.86
N SER A 243 -10.33 1.28 -11.69
CA SER A 243 -10.12 1.00 -13.12
C SER A 243 -9.16 -0.18 -13.31
N LEU A 244 -8.01 -0.20 -12.62
CA LEU A 244 -7.04 -1.29 -12.71
C LEU A 244 -7.59 -2.63 -12.21
N LEU A 245 -8.34 -2.62 -11.10
CA LEU A 245 -8.91 -3.83 -10.50
C LEU A 245 -9.81 -4.56 -11.51
N LYS A 246 -10.55 -3.83 -12.35
CA LYS A 246 -11.39 -4.44 -13.39
C LYS A 246 -10.62 -5.38 -14.32
N PHE A 247 -9.37 -5.04 -14.64
CA PHE A 247 -8.50 -5.84 -15.52
C PHE A 247 -7.58 -6.79 -14.76
N ASN A 248 -7.29 -6.50 -13.48
CA ASN A 248 -6.40 -7.30 -12.64
C ASN A 248 -7.15 -8.35 -11.79
N TRP A 249 -8.47 -8.21 -11.61
CA TRP A 249 -9.30 -9.19 -10.91
C TRP A 249 -9.22 -10.55 -11.60
N TYR A 250 -9.41 -11.62 -10.82
CA TYR A 250 -9.42 -12.97 -11.36
C TYR A 250 -10.56 -13.17 -12.37
N PRO A 251 -10.33 -13.74 -13.55
CA PRO A 251 -9.03 -14.07 -14.16
C PRO A 251 -8.31 -12.82 -14.70
N ALA A 252 -7.09 -12.53 -14.24
CA ALA A 252 -6.40 -11.30 -14.62
C ALA A 252 -6.10 -11.25 -16.14
N SER A 253 -6.31 -10.08 -16.74
CA SER A 253 -5.86 -9.74 -18.10
C SER A 253 -4.62 -8.86 -18.11
N VAL A 254 -4.26 -8.29 -16.95
CA VAL A 254 -3.05 -7.47 -16.73
C VAL A 254 -2.48 -7.70 -15.33
N PHE A 255 -1.15 -7.57 -15.22
CA PHE A 255 -0.44 -7.49 -13.95
C PHE A 255 0.00 -6.07 -13.64
N VAL A 256 -0.02 -5.75 -12.37
CA VAL A 256 0.17 -4.38 -11.89
C VAL A 256 1.64 -3.96 -11.83
N GLY A 257 2.53 -4.93 -11.58
CA GLY A 257 3.97 -4.72 -11.39
C GLY A 257 4.34 -4.07 -10.06
N ASP A 258 5.65 -4.01 -9.79
CA ASP A 258 6.23 -3.27 -8.66
C ASP A 258 5.83 -1.79 -8.72
N THR A 259 5.63 -1.25 -9.94
CA THR A 259 5.13 0.12 -10.18
C THR A 259 3.90 0.45 -9.34
N TYR A 260 2.87 -0.40 -9.37
CA TYR A 260 1.64 -0.13 -8.62
C TYR A 260 1.83 -0.24 -7.12
N CYS A 261 2.57 -1.26 -6.65
CA CYS A 261 2.81 -1.47 -5.21
C CYS A 261 3.56 -0.27 -4.60
N TYR A 262 4.56 0.23 -5.31
CA TYR A 262 5.34 1.40 -4.93
C TYR A 262 4.47 2.68 -4.97
N PHE A 263 3.71 2.89 -6.05
CA PHE A 263 2.75 3.98 -6.17
C PHE A 263 1.73 4.01 -5.03
N ALA A 264 1.10 2.88 -4.73
CA ALA A 264 0.11 2.74 -3.68
C ALA A 264 0.75 3.05 -2.32
N GLY A 265 1.83 2.37 -1.97
CA GLY A 265 2.50 2.55 -0.68
C GLY A 265 2.99 3.98 -0.43
N MET A 266 3.49 4.67 -1.46
CA MET A 266 3.92 6.07 -1.31
C MET A 266 2.74 7.03 -1.20
N THR A 267 1.67 6.86 -2.00
CA THR A 267 0.45 7.68 -1.87
C THR A 267 -0.10 7.60 -0.45
N PHE A 268 -0.17 6.38 0.06
CA PHE A 268 -0.56 6.03 1.40
C PHE A 268 0.34 6.67 2.49
N ALA A 269 1.67 6.57 2.33
CA ALA A 269 2.61 7.20 3.25
C ALA A 269 2.48 8.74 3.26
N VAL A 270 2.36 9.37 2.09
CA VAL A 270 2.15 10.81 1.92
C VAL A 270 0.90 11.26 2.67
N CYS A 271 -0.23 10.57 2.48
CA CYS A 271 -1.46 10.91 3.18
C CYS A 271 -1.35 10.74 4.70
N GLY A 272 -0.71 9.65 5.16
CA GLY A 272 -0.51 9.40 6.59
C GLY A 272 0.35 10.48 7.28
N ILE A 273 1.36 11.00 6.57
CA ILE A 273 2.29 12.00 7.12
C ILE A 273 1.70 13.41 7.01
N LEU A 274 1.26 13.84 5.82
CA LEU A 274 0.72 15.19 5.61
C LEU A 274 -0.65 15.39 6.28
N GLY A 275 -1.45 14.33 6.40
CA GLY A 275 -2.72 14.37 7.13
C GLY A 275 -2.59 14.19 8.64
N HIS A 276 -1.36 14.14 9.17
CA HIS A 276 -1.05 13.87 10.58
C HIS A 276 -1.76 12.62 11.16
N CYS A 277 -2.07 11.65 10.31
CA CYS A 277 -2.90 10.48 10.60
C CYS A 277 -2.13 9.15 10.49
N SER A 278 -0.80 9.18 10.59
CA SER A 278 0.06 8.00 10.45
C SER A 278 -0.26 6.87 11.44
N LYS A 279 -0.84 7.18 12.62
CA LYS A 279 -1.29 6.17 13.60
C LYS A 279 -2.45 5.32 13.11
N ILE A 280 -3.53 5.94 12.62
CA ILE A 280 -4.68 5.19 12.07
C ILE A 280 -4.23 4.42 10.82
N PHE A 281 -3.36 5.02 10.04
CA PHE A 281 -2.79 4.38 8.86
C PHE A 281 -2.07 3.07 9.18
N ILE A 282 -1.21 3.02 10.21
CA ILE A 282 -0.53 1.79 10.63
C ILE A 282 -1.55 0.70 10.97
N LEU A 283 -2.69 1.07 11.59
CA LEU A 283 -3.76 0.13 11.90
C LEU A 283 -4.48 -0.37 10.63
N LEU A 284 -4.62 0.46 9.60
CA LEU A 284 -5.17 0.01 8.31
C LEU A 284 -4.23 -0.97 7.57
N PHE A 285 -2.94 -0.98 7.93
CA PHE A 285 -1.90 -1.87 7.38
C PHE A 285 -1.72 -3.17 8.19
N ILE A 286 -2.64 -3.51 9.10
CA ILE A 286 -2.51 -4.72 9.93
C ILE A 286 -2.20 -5.99 9.11
N PRO A 287 -2.91 -6.33 8.02
CA PRO A 287 -2.59 -7.52 7.22
C PRO A 287 -1.17 -7.49 6.63
N GLN A 288 -0.74 -6.33 6.14
CA GLN A 288 0.59 -6.11 5.57
C GLN A 288 1.69 -6.24 6.65
N ILE A 289 1.45 -5.69 7.84
CA ILE A 289 2.33 -5.80 9.00
C ILE A 289 2.44 -7.26 9.45
N LEU A 290 1.31 -7.97 9.57
CA LEU A 290 1.28 -9.39 9.92
C LEU A 290 2.05 -10.23 8.90
N ASN A 291 1.84 -9.99 7.60
CA ASN A 291 2.59 -10.67 6.54
C ASN A 291 4.09 -10.37 6.60
N PHE A 292 4.47 -9.11 6.87
CA PHE A 292 5.87 -8.70 7.00
C PHE A 292 6.55 -9.40 8.20
N ILE A 293 5.93 -9.35 9.38
CA ILE A 293 6.44 -9.99 10.60
C ILE A 293 6.57 -11.50 10.39
N TYR A 294 5.55 -12.14 9.82
CA TYR A 294 5.58 -13.57 9.55
C TYR A 294 6.64 -13.94 8.48
N SER A 295 6.81 -13.10 7.46
CA SER A 295 7.84 -13.25 6.42
C SER A 295 9.26 -12.94 6.90
N PHE A 296 9.43 -12.29 8.04
CA PHE A 296 10.71 -11.74 8.51
C PHE A 296 11.87 -12.75 8.46
N PRO A 297 11.72 -14.01 8.93
CA PRO A 297 12.82 -14.97 8.90
C PRO A 297 13.31 -15.27 7.48
N GLN A 298 12.42 -15.30 6.49
CA GLN A 298 12.78 -15.53 5.09
C GLN A 298 13.37 -14.26 4.44
N LEU A 299 12.78 -13.09 4.69
CA LEU A 299 13.23 -11.83 4.09
C LEU A 299 14.66 -11.46 4.50
N PHE A 300 14.99 -11.66 5.78
CA PHE A 300 16.33 -11.41 6.34
C PHE A 300 17.29 -12.60 6.17
N LYS A 301 16.90 -13.61 5.40
CA LYS A 301 17.72 -14.80 5.10
C LYS A 301 18.16 -15.59 6.35
N LEU A 302 17.42 -15.47 7.45
CA LEU A 302 17.57 -16.34 8.63
C LEU A 302 17.11 -17.76 8.31
N LEU A 303 16.14 -17.88 7.38
CA LEU A 303 15.72 -19.12 6.74
C LEU A 303 15.88 -19.00 5.22
N PRO A 304 16.03 -20.13 4.49
CA PRO A 304 16.01 -20.12 3.03
C PRO A 304 14.74 -19.45 2.49
N CYS A 305 14.94 -18.55 1.53
CA CYS A 305 13.86 -17.77 0.95
C CYS A 305 13.90 -17.93 -0.57
N PRO A 306 12.98 -18.75 -1.13
CA PRO A 306 12.80 -18.87 -2.57
C PRO A 306 12.50 -17.52 -3.22
N ARG A 307 12.74 -17.42 -4.54
CA ARG A 307 12.39 -16.23 -5.32
C ARG A 307 10.88 -15.99 -5.35
N HIS A 308 10.10 -17.05 -5.55
CA HIS A 308 8.64 -17.01 -5.55
C HIS A 308 8.11 -17.73 -4.31
N ARG A 309 7.30 -17.04 -3.51
CA ARG A 309 6.67 -17.56 -2.29
C ARG A 309 5.14 -17.64 -2.41
N LEU A 310 4.63 -17.46 -3.63
CA LEU A 310 3.21 -17.59 -3.98
C LEU A 310 2.76 -19.06 -3.86
N PRO A 311 1.46 -19.31 -3.64
CA PRO A 311 0.94 -20.67 -3.50
C PRO A 311 1.07 -21.47 -4.80
N TYR A 312 1.28 -22.78 -4.69
CA TYR A 312 1.39 -23.66 -5.86
C TYR A 312 0.00 -23.96 -6.44
N TYR A 313 -0.09 -24.14 -7.75
CA TYR A 313 -1.32 -24.56 -8.42
C TYR A 313 -1.27 -26.06 -8.69
N ASN A 314 -2.20 -26.82 -8.11
CA ASN A 314 -2.34 -28.25 -8.35
C ASN A 314 -3.24 -28.49 -9.57
N ALA A 315 -2.68 -29.06 -10.64
CA ALA A 315 -3.39 -29.29 -11.90
C ALA A 315 -4.47 -30.38 -11.81
N GLU A 316 -4.36 -31.32 -10.86
CA GLU A 316 -5.33 -32.39 -10.67
C GLU A 316 -6.59 -31.88 -9.96
N THR A 317 -6.41 -31.03 -8.95
CA THR A 317 -7.53 -30.48 -8.15
C THR A 317 -8.05 -29.15 -8.69
N GLY A 318 -7.23 -28.42 -9.46
CA GLY A 318 -7.53 -27.05 -9.90
C GLY A 318 -7.46 -26.00 -8.79
N LEU A 319 -6.84 -26.33 -7.64
CA LEU A 319 -6.80 -25.50 -6.45
C LEU A 319 -5.40 -24.94 -6.17
N ARG A 320 -5.35 -23.88 -5.37
CA ARG A 320 -4.13 -23.33 -4.79
C ARG A 320 -3.80 -24.05 -3.49
N GLU A 321 -2.56 -24.51 -3.37
CA GLU A 321 -2.02 -25.21 -2.21
C GLU A 321 -0.85 -24.43 -1.58
N PRO A 322 -0.57 -24.60 -0.28
CA PRO A 322 0.60 -23.99 0.36
C PRO A 322 1.88 -24.39 -0.38
N SER A 323 2.68 -23.41 -0.79
CA SER A 323 4.02 -23.69 -1.33
C SER A 323 5.01 -23.90 -0.19
N THR A 324 6.05 -24.71 -0.44
CA THR A 324 7.07 -25.05 0.56
C THR A 324 8.46 -24.58 0.14
N PHE A 325 9.39 -24.54 1.10
CA PHE A 325 10.81 -24.37 0.88
C PHE A 325 11.59 -25.46 1.62
N VAL A 326 12.76 -25.82 1.08
CA VAL A 326 13.60 -26.88 1.63
C VAL A 326 14.60 -26.29 2.62
N VAL A 327 14.64 -26.86 3.82
CA VAL A 327 15.63 -26.58 4.86
C VAL A 327 16.56 -27.77 4.98
N ARG A 328 17.87 -27.54 4.89
CA ARG A 328 18.89 -28.53 5.24
C ARG A 328 19.34 -28.30 6.67
N VAL A 329 19.10 -29.27 7.54
CA VAL A 329 19.33 -29.14 8.99
C VAL A 329 20.80 -28.86 9.29
N ASN A 330 21.70 -29.48 8.53
CA ASN A 330 23.15 -29.39 8.75
C ASN A 330 23.74 -28.02 8.37
N THR A 331 23.05 -27.22 7.54
CA THR A 331 23.54 -25.92 7.06
C THR A 331 22.80 -24.74 7.68
N LEU A 332 21.72 -25.00 8.43
CA LEU A 332 20.94 -23.94 9.02
C LEU A 332 21.64 -23.40 10.28
N HIS A 333 21.82 -22.09 10.36
CA HIS A 333 22.43 -21.46 11.52
C HIS A 333 21.57 -21.67 12.78
N ILE A 334 22.19 -21.70 13.96
CA ILE A 334 21.53 -21.96 15.25
C ILE A 334 20.30 -21.07 15.46
N GLY A 335 20.43 -19.77 15.19
CA GLY A 335 19.31 -18.81 15.28
C GLY A 335 18.14 -19.19 14.36
N GLY A 336 18.40 -19.65 13.14
CA GLY A 336 17.37 -20.14 12.23
C GLY A 336 16.69 -21.41 12.75
N CYS A 337 17.45 -22.34 13.34
CA CYS A 337 16.90 -23.53 13.98
C CYS A 337 15.98 -23.18 15.16
N VAL A 338 16.39 -22.25 16.02
CA VAL A 338 15.59 -21.77 17.17
C VAL A 338 14.30 -21.12 16.68
N ILE A 339 14.39 -20.20 15.71
CA ILE A 339 13.23 -19.53 15.13
C ILE A 339 12.25 -20.56 14.53
N LEU A 340 12.75 -21.46 13.69
CA LEU A 340 11.92 -22.48 13.06
C LEU A 340 11.27 -23.42 14.10
N GLY A 341 12.02 -23.83 15.13
CA GLY A 341 11.51 -24.65 16.22
C GLY A 341 10.40 -23.96 17.01
N LEU A 342 10.57 -22.68 17.35
CA LEU A 342 9.54 -21.88 18.01
C LEU A 342 8.31 -21.72 17.12
N MET A 343 8.49 -21.38 15.83
CA MET A 343 7.40 -21.26 14.88
C MET A 343 6.63 -22.57 14.73
N ALA A 344 7.32 -23.72 14.65
CA ALA A 344 6.66 -25.02 14.59
C ALA A 344 5.90 -25.33 15.88
N ARG A 345 6.49 -25.06 17.05
CA ARG A 345 5.86 -25.26 18.37
C ARG A 345 4.56 -24.48 18.53
N PHE A 346 4.51 -23.23 18.06
CA PHE A 346 3.32 -22.38 18.12
C PHE A 346 2.38 -22.55 16.93
N GLY A 347 2.63 -23.53 16.05
CA GLY A 347 1.76 -23.79 14.91
C GLY A 347 1.90 -22.82 13.74
N PHE A 348 2.90 -21.93 13.75
CA PHE A 348 3.20 -21.00 12.65
C PHE A 348 4.03 -21.63 11.53
N ALA A 349 4.70 -22.77 11.73
CA ALA A 349 5.34 -23.53 10.65
C ALA A 349 4.88 -25.00 10.64
N LYS A 350 4.73 -25.60 9.46
CA LYS A 350 4.55 -27.05 9.28
C LYS A 350 5.86 -27.60 8.72
N ILE A 351 6.41 -28.62 9.38
CA ILE A 351 7.65 -29.27 8.96
C ILE A 351 7.30 -30.67 8.47
N THR A 352 7.58 -30.94 7.20
CA THR A 352 7.34 -32.24 6.56
C THR A 352 8.68 -32.88 6.20
N ARG A 353 8.93 -34.12 6.64
CA ARG A 353 10.15 -34.88 6.30
C ARG A 353 9.81 -35.92 5.22
N LYS A 354 10.55 -35.94 4.10
CA LYS A 354 10.29 -36.84 2.97
C LYS A 354 11.13 -38.12 3.05
N GLY A 355 10.76 -39.06 3.92
CA GLY A 355 11.37 -40.40 3.96
C GLY A 355 12.86 -40.46 4.35
N LEU A 356 13.45 -41.66 4.27
CA LEU A 356 14.82 -41.97 4.73
C LEU A 356 15.93 -41.33 3.87
N ASP A 357 15.70 -41.16 2.57
CA ASP A 357 16.69 -40.56 1.64
C ASP A 357 16.88 -39.04 1.81
N THR A 358 16.00 -38.40 2.59
CA THR A 358 16.10 -36.96 2.94
C THR A 358 16.38 -36.74 4.42
N ALA A 359 17.08 -37.67 5.09
CA ALA A 359 17.35 -37.62 6.53
C ALA A 359 17.88 -36.27 7.07
N HIS A 360 18.55 -35.48 6.23
CA HIS A 360 19.11 -34.17 6.59
C HIS A 360 18.34 -32.95 6.02
N SER A 361 17.17 -33.14 5.42
CA SER A 361 16.34 -32.05 4.89
C SER A 361 14.88 -32.17 5.27
N ALA A 362 14.24 -31.02 5.47
CA ALA A 362 12.81 -30.91 5.74
C ALA A 362 12.19 -29.86 4.83
N GLU A 363 10.94 -30.09 4.42
CA GLU A 363 10.12 -29.12 3.72
C GLU A 363 9.29 -28.34 4.73
N VAL A 364 9.28 -27.02 4.58
CA VAL A 364 8.56 -26.09 5.45
C VAL A 364 7.67 -25.21 4.60
N ASP A 365 6.44 -24.95 5.04
CA ASP A 365 5.53 -24.02 4.36
C ASP A 365 6.17 -22.63 4.23
N ASN A 366 6.02 -21.99 3.07
CA ASN A 366 6.50 -20.62 2.86
C ASN A 366 5.81 -19.65 3.82
N MET A 367 6.60 -18.74 4.38
CA MET A 367 6.15 -17.84 5.43
C MET A 367 5.53 -16.59 4.81
N THR A 368 4.30 -16.73 4.33
CA THR A 368 3.44 -15.62 3.87
C THR A 368 2.02 -15.80 4.39
N LEU A 369 1.29 -14.70 4.58
CA LEU A 369 -0.09 -14.74 5.05
C LEU A 369 -0.99 -15.55 4.10
N ILE A 370 -0.68 -15.54 2.80
CA ILE A 370 -1.38 -16.33 1.77
C ILE A 370 -1.24 -17.84 2.04
N ASN A 371 -0.01 -18.33 2.22
CA ASN A 371 0.22 -19.74 2.52
C ASN A 371 -0.30 -20.13 3.92
N PHE A 372 -0.22 -19.20 4.88
CA PHE A 372 -0.77 -19.43 6.21
C PHE A 372 -2.29 -19.61 6.19
N TYR A 373 -3.00 -18.81 5.40
CA TYR A 373 -4.43 -19.00 5.16
C TYR A 373 -4.72 -20.39 4.59
N LEU A 374 -4.02 -20.78 3.52
CA LEU A 374 -4.21 -22.10 2.88
C LEU A 374 -3.88 -23.26 3.82
N ARG A 375 -2.92 -23.07 4.73
CA ARG A 375 -2.60 -24.07 5.74
C ARG A 375 -3.74 -24.24 6.77
N LEU A 376 -4.36 -23.14 7.19
CA LEU A 376 -5.43 -23.17 8.19
C LEU A 376 -6.76 -23.67 7.62
N TYR A 377 -7.11 -23.23 6.42
CA TYR A 377 -8.43 -23.47 5.82
C TYR A 377 -8.42 -24.50 4.68
N GLY A 378 -7.24 -24.99 4.28
CA GLY A 378 -7.07 -25.95 3.21
C GLY A 378 -6.95 -25.32 1.80
N PRO A 379 -6.72 -26.16 0.78
CA PRO A 379 -6.63 -25.73 -0.61
C PRO A 379 -7.94 -25.09 -1.10
N THR A 380 -7.84 -24.03 -1.89
CA THR A 380 -9.01 -23.33 -2.43
C THR A 380 -8.72 -22.75 -3.81
N GLN A 381 -9.77 -22.39 -4.55
CA GLN A 381 -9.65 -21.62 -5.78
C GLN A 381 -9.02 -20.26 -5.50
N GLU A 382 -8.26 -19.75 -6.47
CA GLU A 382 -7.53 -18.49 -6.33
C GLU A 382 -8.45 -17.29 -6.11
N GLU A 383 -9.55 -17.18 -6.85
CA GLU A 383 -10.51 -16.09 -6.65
C GLU A 383 -11.06 -16.07 -5.22
N MET A 384 -11.42 -17.24 -4.70
CA MET A 384 -11.91 -17.37 -3.33
C MET A 384 -10.82 -17.02 -2.31
N LEU A 385 -9.58 -17.43 -2.55
CA LEU A 385 -8.43 -17.07 -1.72
C LEU A 385 -8.25 -15.54 -1.65
N THR A 386 -8.26 -14.86 -2.80
CA THR A 386 -8.19 -13.40 -2.87
C THR A 386 -9.34 -12.78 -2.10
N ARG A 387 -10.58 -13.19 -2.35
CA ARG A 387 -11.78 -12.67 -1.64
C ARG A 387 -11.66 -12.82 -0.13
N LYS A 388 -11.21 -13.97 0.36
CA LYS A 388 -11.07 -14.24 1.80
C LYS A 388 -9.99 -13.41 2.48
N LEU A 389 -8.87 -13.17 1.78
CA LEU A 389 -7.83 -12.26 2.27
C LEU A 389 -8.31 -10.80 2.29
N LEU A 390 -9.10 -10.39 1.30
CA LEU A 390 -9.72 -9.06 1.27
C LEU A 390 -10.80 -8.90 2.35
N GLU A 391 -11.64 -9.91 2.58
CA GLU A 391 -12.60 -9.95 3.70
C GLU A 391 -11.87 -9.79 5.05
N PHE A 392 -10.78 -10.52 5.26
CA PHE A 392 -9.94 -10.36 6.45
C PHE A 392 -9.40 -8.91 6.59
N HIS A 393 -8.97 -8.30 5.49
CA HIS A 393 -8.51 -6.90 5.51
C HIS A 393 -9.64 -5.92 5.83
N VAL A 394 -10.84 -6.10 5.27
CA VAL A 394 -12.02 -5.28 5.64
C VAL A 394 -12.30 -5.37 7.14
N LEU A 395 -12.23 -6.56 7.73
CA LEU A 395 -12.41 -6.73 9.18
C LEU A 395 -11.33 -6.00 9.98
N CYS A 396 -10.06 -6.11 9.58
CA CYS A 396 -8.97 -5.35 10.22
C CYS A 396 -9.17 -3.83 10.09
N ALA A 397 -9.59 -3.34 8.93
CA ALA A 397 -9.83 -1.92 8.70
C ALA A 397 -11.00 -1.38 9.52
N ALA A 398 -12.10 -2.14 9.61
CA ALA A 398 -13.23 -1.80 10.47
C ALA A 398 -12.81 -1.77 11.95
N ALA A 399 -12.04 -2.76 12.41
CA ALA A 399 -11.50 -2.80 13.76
C ALA A 399 -10.54 -1.62 14.03
N ALA A 400 -9.73 -1.22 13.04
CA ALA A 400 -8.84 -0.07 13.13
C ALA A 400 -9.63 1.24 13.34
N ILE A 401 -10.63 1.50 12.50
CA ILE A 401 -11.51 2.69 12.63
C ILE A 401 -12.24 2.66 13.96
N PHE A 402 -12.83 1.52 14.32
CA PHE A 402 -13.50 1.35 15.62
C PHE A 402 -12.57 1.65 16.79
N SER A 403 -11.35 1.10 16.78
CA SER A 403 -10.36 1.31 17.84
C SER A 403 -9.95 2.77 17.99
N ARG A 404 -9.89 3.53 16.88
CA ARG A 404 -9.55 4.95 16.89
C ARG A 404 -10.59 5.79 17.62
N TYR A 405 -11.87 5.48 17.47
CA TYR A 405 -12.95 6.27 18.07
C TYR A 405 -13.47 5.72 19.40
N THR A 406 -12.96 4.57 19.86
CA THR A 406 -13.36 3.96 21.13
C THR A 406 -12.16 3.70 22.04
N ILE A 407 -11.28 2.78 21.64
CA ILE A 407 -10.13 2.32 22.43
C ILE A 407 -9.12 3.45 22.64
N ALA A 408 -8.88 4.30 21.65
CA ALA A 408 -7.92 5.38 21.78
C ALA A 408 -8.30 6.38 22.89
N LEU A 409 -9.60 6.60 23.13
CA LEU A 409 -10.09 7.45 24.21
C LEU A 409 -9.82 6.85 25.61
N ILE A 410 -9.63 5.54 25.69
CA ILE A 410 -9.33 4.82 26.94
C ILE A 410 -7.81 4.77 27.15
N LEU A 411 -7.04 4.58 26.09
CA LEU A 411 -5.60 4.32 26.17
C LEU A 411 -4.73 5.58 26.23
N PHE A 412 -5.17 6.71 25.66
CA PHE A 412 -4.39 7.93 25.52
C PHE A 412 -5.10 9.09 26.20
#